data_AF-A0A7S0BEE7-F1
#
_entry.id   AF-A0A7S0BEE7-F1
#
_cell.length_a   1.000
_cell.length_b   1.000
_cell.length_c   1.000
_cell.angle_alpha   90.00
_cell.angle_beta   90.00
_cell.angle_gamma   90.00
#
_symmetry.space_group_name_H-M   'P 1'
#
loop_
_entity.id
_entity.type
_entity.pdbx_description
1 polymer ?
#
loop_
_entity_poly.entity_id
_entity_poly.type
_entity_poly.pdbx_seq_one_letter_code
_entity_poly.pdbx_strand_id
1 'polypeptide(L)'
;MDTDVGDYVVCSSPEYMGTTGRIVHIERNGSDPCMKLKWYWGFYEILRNIDMTGKPPIEIGELYATTTEKKLPANVTMRKIRITSKDVFDTLPQTGKGTQLFFCRFVCSLSDKQVVGVLSRNLLSRPASERRVSLLRFQEII
;
A
#
# COMPACT_ATOMS: atom_id res chain seq x y z
N MET A 1 6.02 -20.06 6.57
CA MET A 1 5.67 -18.70 7.03
C MET A 1 4.16 -18.59 6.94
N ASP A 2 3.50 -18.27 8.06
CA ASP A 2 2.04 -18.16 8.14
C ASP A 2 1.57 -16.80 7.60
N THR A 3 1.74 -16.57 6.30
CA THR A 3 1.09 -15.43 5.60
C THR A 3 -0.22 -15.89 5.00
N ASP A 4 -1.27 -15.13 5.24
CA ASP A 4 -2.62 -15.41 4.78
C ASP A 4 -3.26 -14.19 4.11
N VAL A 5 -4.41 -14.41 3.46
CA VAL A 5 -5.22 -13.34 2.90
C VAL A 5 -5.54 -12.31 3.99
N GLY A 6 -5.33 -11.04 3.65
CA GLY A 6 -5.51 -9.90 4.55
C GLY A 6 -4.22 -9.39 5.18
N ASP A 7 -3.14 -10.19 5.22
CA ASP A 7 -1.85 -9.75 5.73
C ASP A 7 -1.20 -8.71 4.82
N TYR A 8 -0.56 -7.70 5.42
CA TYR A 8 0.37 -6.81 4.74
C TYR A 8 1.77 -7.40 4.77
N VAL A 9 2.43 -7.40 3.61
CA VAL A 9 3.72 -8.05 3.41
C VAL A 9 4.67 -7.20 2.58
N VAL A 10 5.96 -7.37 2.83
CA VAL A 10 7.04 -6.91 1.95
C VAL A 10 7.83 -8.10 1.43
N CYS A 11 8.11 -8.11 0.13
CA CYS A 11 8.90 -9.14 -0.52
C CYS A 11 10.40 -8.91 -0.24
N SER A 12 11.08 -9.98 0.16
CA SER A 12 12.52 -9.99 0.40
C SER A 12 13.31 -10.80 -0.62
N SER A 13 12.63 -11.48 -1.57
CA SER A 13 13.31 -12.14 -2.68
C SER A 13 13.97 -11.11 -3.62
N PRO A 14 15.20 -11.33 -4.13
CA PRO A 14 15.93 -10.37 -4.94
C PRO A 14 15.15 -9.83 -6.15
N GLU A 15 14.44 -10.71 -6.85
CA GLU A 15 13.64 -10.36 -8.05
C GLU A 15 12.46 -9.44 -7.75
N TYR A 16 11.96 -9.47 -6.51
CA TYR A 16 10.77 -8.74 -6.08
C TYR A 16 11.07 -7.79 -4.93
N MET A 17 12.35 -7.53 -4.66
CA MET A 17 12.79 -6.85 -3.44
C MET A 17 12.10 -5.50 -3.29
N GLY A 18 11.48 -5.27 -2.12
CA GLY A 18 10.76 -4.03 -1.83
C GLY A 18 9.31 -4.00 -2.33
N THR A 19 8.86 -4.99 -3.11
CA THR A 19 7.44 -5.12 -3.48
C THR A 19 6.60 -5.28 -2.21
N THR A 20 5.74 -4.31 -1.96
CA THR A 20 4.93 -4.24 -0.73
C THR A 20 3.46 -4.32 -1.07
N GLY A 21 2.68 -5.07 -0.31
CA GLY A 21 1.24 -5.15 -0.57
C GLY A 21 0.42 -5.89 0.46
N ARG A 22 -0.90 -5.86 0.28
CA ARG A 22 -1.84 -6.68 1.05
C ARG A 22 -2.19 -7.91 0.25
N ILE A 23 -2.05 -9.09 0.84
CA ILE A 23 -2.48 -10.34 0.19
C ILE A 23 -4.00 -10.32 0.05
N VAL A 24 -4.50 -10.42 -1.18
CA VAL A 24 -5.94 -10.51 -1.46
C VAL A 24 -6.36 -11.87 -2.00
N HIS A 25 -5.40 -12.67 -2.46
CA HIS A 25 -5.68 -14.02 -2.95
C HIS A 25 -4.41 -14.88 -2.84
N ILE A 26 -4.60 -16.16 -2.50
CA ILE A 26 -3.55 -17.17 -2.51
C ILE A 26 -4.10 -18.41 -3.21
N GLU A 27 -3.42 -18.83 -4.28
CA GLU A 27 -3.64 -20.08 -4.98
C GLU A 27 -2.45 -21.01 -4.69
N ARG A 28 -2.65 -21.99 -3.80
CA ARG A 28 -1.60 -22.93 -3.39
C ARG A 28 -1.54 -24.19 -4.24
N ASN A 29 -2.64 -24.52 -4.91
CA ASN A 29 -2.81 -25.76 -5.66
C ASN A 29 -2.90 -25.44 -7.15
N GLY A 30 -2.22 -26.21 -8.00
CA GLY A 30 -2.21 -26.02 -9.45
C GLY A 30 -0.81 -26.14 -10.03
N SER A 31 -0.69 -26.02 -11.35
CA SER A 31 0.60 -26.03 -12.05
C SER A 31 1.41 -24.74 -11.87
N ASP A 32 0.77 -23.65 -11.43
CA ASP A 32 1.40 -22.34 -11.20
C ASP A 32 0.86 -21.69 -9.90
N PRO A 33 1.28 -22.17 -8.70
CA PRO A 33 0.87 -21.59 -7.43
C PRO A 33 1.27 -20.11 -7.33
N CYS A 34 0.31 -19.25 -7.00
CA CYS A 34 0.49 -17.81 -7.02
C CYS A 34 -0.22 -17.08 -5.88
N MET A 35 0.14 -15.81 -5.72
CA MET A 35 -0.53 -14.89 -4.81
C MET A 35 -0.80 -13.58 -5.54
N LYS A 36 -1.89 -12.91 -5.18
CA LYS A 36 -2.20 -11.57 -5.66
C LYS A 36 -2.12 -10.59 -4.49
N LEU A 37 -1.42 -9.50 -4.73
CA LEU A 37 -1.29 -8.39 -3.79
C LEU A 37 -2.04 -7.18 -4.30
N LYS A 38 -2.82 -6.50 -3.44
CA LYS A 38 -3.07 -5.06 -3.63
C LYS A 38 -1.75 -4.36 -3.42
N TRP A 39 -1.23 -3.75 -4.47
CA TRP A 39 0.16 -3.33 -4.53
C TRP A 39 0.32 -1.90 -4.01
N TYR A 40 1.38 -1.68 -3.23
CA TYR A 40 1.77 -0.40 -2.69
C TYR A 40 3.15 -0.02 -3.24
N TRP A 41 3.29 1.24 -3.62
CA TRP A 41 4.55 1.81 -4.06
C TRP A 41 5.28 2.47 -2.89
N GLY A 42 6.58 2.21 -2.81
CA GLY A 42 7.49 2.96 -1.96
C GLY A 42 8.04 4.21 -2.64
N PHE A 43 8.94 4.88 -1.93
CA PHE A 43 9.56 6.15 -2.34
C PHE A 43 10.06 6.17 -3.80
N TYR A 44 10.89 5.20 -4.18
CA TYR A 44 11.50 5.17 -5.52
C TYR A 44 10.50 4.92 -6.64
N GLU A 45 9.50 4.07 -6.39
CA GLU A 45 8.45 3.77 -7.37
C GLU A 45 7.59 5.00 -7.63
N ILE A 46 7.28 5.78 -6.60
CA ILE A 46 6.53 7.03 -6.74
C ILE A 46 7.32 8.05 -7.55
N LEU A 47 8.58 8.31 -7.19
CA LEU A 47 9.40 9.30 -7.90
C LEU A 47 9.59 8.97 -9.38
N ARG A 48 9.62 7.68 -9.72
CA ARG A 48 9.79 7.24 -11.12
C ARG A 48 8.51 7.40 -11.95
N ASN A 49 7.34 7.22 -11.34
CA ASN A 49 6.09 7.07 -12.08
C ASN A 49 5.16 8.28 -11.98
N ILE A 50 5.33 9.10 -10.95
CA ILE A 50 4.45 10.23 -10.63
C ILE A 50 5.28 11.52 -10.61
N ASP A 51 4.79 12.53 -11.32
CA ASP A 51 5.30 13.88 -11.16
C ASP A 51 4.85 14.43 -9.79
N MET A 52 5.81 14.68 -8.89
CA MET A 52 5.52 15.19 -7.54
C MET A 52 5.51 16.73 -7.46
N THR A 53 5.62 17.43 -8.59
CA THR A 53 5.55 18.90 -8.62
C THR A 53 4.22 19.39 -8.03
N GLY A 54 4.31 20.28 -7.03
CA GLY A 54 3.14 20.82 -6.32
C GLY A 54 2.43 19.82 -5.38
N LYS A 55 2.98 18.62 -5.15
CA LYS A 55 2.45 17.62 -4.21
C LYS A 55 3.19 17.69 -2.86
N PRO A 56 2.59 17.19 -1.76
CA PRO A 56 3.28 17.06 -0.49
C PRO A 56 4.59 16.27 -0.62
N PRO A 57 5.62 16.58 0.20
CA PRO A 57 6.87 15.84 0.19
C PRO A 57 6.62 14.37 0.58
N ILE A 58 7.35 13.47 -0.07
CA ILE A 58 7.34 12.05 0.28
C ILE A 58 8.09 11.87 1.59
N GLU A 59 7.48 11.17 2.52
CA GLU A 59 8.03 10.94 3.86
C GLU A 59 8.63 9.53 4.00
N ILE A 60 9.63 9.38 4.88
CA ILE A 60 10.23 8.07 5.17
C ILE A 60 9.16 7.18 5.82
N GLY A 61 9.02 5.95 5.33
CA GLY A 61 8.00 5.01 5.80
C GLY A 61 6.64 5.20 5.15
N GLU A 62 6.50 6.15 4.21
CA GLU A 62 5.28 6.34 3.44
C GLU A 62 5.18 5.34 2.28
N LEU A 63 3.99 4.76 2.14
CA LEU A 63 3.57 3.92 1.04
C LEU A 63 2.36 4.54 0.33
N TYR A 64 2.23 4.21 -0.94
CA TYR A 64 1.17 4.72 -1.80
C TYR A 64 0.40 3.55 -2.38
N ALA A 65 -0.86 3.39 -1.95
CA ALA A 65 -1.71 2.33 -2.44
C ALA A 65 -1.95 2.52 -3.95
N THR A 66 -1.85 1.46 -4.73
CA THR A 66 -2.18 1.50 -6.16
C THR A 66 -3.55 0.89 -6.40
N THR A 67 -4.16 1.23 -7.53
CA THR A 67 -5.43 0.63 -7.97
C THR A 67 -5.25 -0.74 -8.63
N THR A 68 -4.02 -1.24 -8.74
CA THR A 68 -3.71 -2.49 -9.43
C THR A 68 -3.30 -3.61 -8.48
N GLU A 69 -3.44 -4.82 -9.00
CA GLU A 69 -2.98 -6.03 -8.33
C GLU A 69 -1.67 -6.50 -8.96
N LYS A 70 -0.80 -7.05 -8.12
CA LYS A 70 0.44 -7.68 -8.55
C LYS A 70 0.38 -9.17 -8.27
N LYS A 71 0.47 -9.99 -9.31
CA LYS A 71 0.61 -11.45 -9.21
C LYS A 71 2.07 -11.78 -8.90
N LEU A 72 2.30 -12.60 -7.88
CA LEU A 72 3.61 -13.11 -7.50
C LEU A 72 3.55 -14.64 -7.38
N PRO A 73 4.67 -15.35 -7.61
CA PRO A 73 4.76 -16.77 -7.29
C PRO A 73 4.52 -17.05 -5.79
N ALA A 74 3.86 -18.18 -5.45
CA ALA A 74 3.54 -18.51 -4.07
C ALA A 74 4.77 -18.80 -3.18
N ASN A 75 5.92 -19.09 -3.79
CA ASN A 75 7.18 -19.38 -3.11
C ASN A 75 8.03 -18.13 -2.82
N VAL A 76 7.55 -16.93 -3.14
CA VAL A 76 8.28 -15.68 -2.84
C VAL A 76 8.43 -15.51 -1.32
N THR A 77 9.66 -15.26 -0.89
CA THR A 77 9.96 -14.98 0.51
C THR A 77 9.44 -13.59 0.86
N MET A 78 8.60 -13.52 1.88
CA MET A 78 7.96 -12.30 2.34
C MET A 78 8.17 -12.10 3.83
N ARG A 79 7.94 -10.89 4.32
CA ARG A 79 7.87 -10.59 5.76
C ARG A 79 6.61 -9.81 6.03
N LYS A 80 5.90 -10.15 7.11
CA LYS A 80 4.75 -9.35 7.55
C LYS A 80 5.21 -7.95 7.94
N ILE A 81 4.39 -6.97 7.60
CA ILE A 81 4.55 -5.57 7.95
C ILE A 81 3.24 -5.04 8.52
N ARG A 82 3.25 -3.81 9.03
CA ARG A 82 2.03 -3.09 9.39
C ARG A 82 1.95 -1.80 8.58
N ILE A 83 0.78 -1.53 8.03
CA ILE A 83 0.47 -0.25 7.39
C ILE A 83 -0.61 0.44 8.24
N THR A 84 -0.44 1.71 8.53
CA THR A 84 -1.36 2.50 9.36
C THR A 84 -1.61 3.89 8.79
N SER A 85 -2.44 4.71 9.45
CA SER A 85 -2.59 6.12 9.13
C SER A 85 -1.39 6.93 9.65
N LYS A 86 -1.16 8.10 9.07
CA LYS A 86 -0.07 9.00 9.50
C LYS A 86 -0.16 9.37 10.98
N ASP A 87 -1.36 9.69 11.45
CA ASP A 87 -1.59 10.07 12.85
C ASP A 87 -1.13 8.97 13.81
N VAL A 88 -1.44 7.72 13.49
CA VAL A 88 -1.02 6.57 14.31
C VAL A 88 0.49 6.34 14.18
N PHE A 89 1.03 6.45 12.97
CA PHE A 89 2.47 6.30 12.73
C PHE A 89 3.30 7.26 13.56
N ASP A 90 2.90 8.53 13.64
CA ASP A 90 3.63 9.56 14.40
C ASP A 90 3.61 9.33 15.91
N THR A 91 2.59 8.62 16.41
CA THR A 91 2.45 8.32 17.84
C THR A 91 3.18 7.05 18.28
N LEU A 92 3.53 6.17 17.34
CA LEU A 92 4.15 4.89 17.67
C LEU A 92 5.68 4.99 17.72
N PRO A 93 6.33 4.34 18.70
CA PRO A 93 7.80 4.29 18.75
C PRO A 93 8.34 3.54 17.53
N GLN A 94 9.11 4.25 16.71
CA GLN A 94 9.69 3.74 15.46
C GLN A 94 10.92 2.84 15.68
N THR A 95 11.44 2.82 16.91
CA THR A 95 12.65 2.09 17.31
C THR A 95 12.29 0.90 18.19
N GLY A 96 12.04 -0.25 17.57
CA GLY A 96 11.85 -1.52 18.27
C GLY A 96 12.16 -2.72 17.39
N LYS A 97 12.56 -3.86 17.99
CA LYS A 97 12.74 -5.17 17.32
C LYS A 97 11.40 -5.79 16.87
N GLY A 98 10.46 -4.98 16.41
CA GLY A 98 9.10 -5.37 16.04
C GLY A 98 8.90 -5.42 14.52
N THR A 99 7.69 -5.80 14.12
CA THR A 99 7.21 -5.76 12.74
C THR A 99 7.41 -4.36 12.13
N GLN A 100 8.00 -4.29 10.95
CA GLN A 100 8.25 -3.02 10.26
C GLN A 100 6.94 -2.26 10.04
N LEU A 101 6.92 -0.99 10.46
CA LEU A 101 5.76 -0.12 10.38
C LEU A 101 5.91 0.85 9.21
N PHE A 102 4.84 1.00 8.45
CA PHE A 102 4.69 1.97 7.37
C PHE A 102 3.36 2.70 7.55
N PHE A 103 3.18 3.78 6.79
CA PHE A 103 1.90 4.47 6.72
C PHE A 103 1.50 4.77 5.29
N CYS A 104 0.21 4.98 5.06
CA CYS A 104 -0.33 5.30 3.74
C CYS A 104 -1.30 6.48 3.85
N ARG A 105 -1.03 7.55 3.09
CA ARG A 105 -1.88 8.74 3.00
C ARG A 105 -2.47 8.95 1.61
N PHE A 106 -2.07 8.16 0.62
CA PHE A 106 -2.43 8.43 -0.76
C PHE A 106 -2.71 7.15 -1.54
N VAL A 107 -3.64 7.27 -2.49
CA VAL A 107 -3.91 6.28 -3.52
C VAL A 107 -3.46 6.84 -4.87
N CYS A 108 -2.76 6.02 -5.64
CA CYS A 108 -2.26 6.35 -6.96
C CYS A 108 -3.05 5.61 -8.05
N SER A 109 -3.47 6.36 -9.07
CA SER A 109 -3.96 5.80 -10.33
C SER A 109 -2.79 5.61 -11.30
N LEU A 110 -2.55 4.37 -11.74
CA LEU A 110 -1.48 4.07 -12.70
C LEU A 110 -1.80 4.60 -14.11
N SER A 111 -3.07 4.57 -14.50
CA SER A 111 -3.51 5.04 -15.82
C SER A 111 -3.36 6.55 -15.96
N ASP A 112 -3.74 7.28 -14.91
CA ASP A 112 -3.88 8.74 -14.98
C ASP A 112 -2.68 9.48 -14.36
N LYS A 113 -1.74 8.73 -13.78
CA LYS A 113 -0.59 9.25 -13.00
C LYS A 113 -1.01 10.26 -11.93
N GLN A 114 -2.20 10.07 -11.38
CA GLN A 114 -2.76 10.94 -10.34
C GLN A 114 -2.54 10.34 -8.96
N VAL A 115 -2.31 11.23 -8.00
CA VAL A 115 -2.22 10.92 -6.57
C VAL A 115 -3.40 11.57 -5.88
N VAL A 116 -4.20 10.76 -5.19
CA VAL A 116 -5.39 11.21 -4.47
C VAL A 116 -5.18 10.96 -2.98
N GLY A 117 -5.42 11.98 -2.17
CA GLY A 117 -5.38 11.86 -0.71
C GLY A 117 -6.38 10.84 -0.19
N VAL A 118 -5.88 9.90 0.60
CA VAL A 118 -6.66 9.07 1.50
C VAL A 118 -7.13 9.97 2.64
N LEU A 119 -8.43 10.25 2.68
CA LEU A 119 -8.99 11.12 3.71
C LEU A 119 -9.11 10.37 5.04
N SER A 120 -8.36 10.82 6.05
CA SER A 120 -8.58 10.46 7.46
C SER A 120 -9.88 11.10 7.93
N ARG A 121 -10.97 10.31 8.03
CA ARG A 121 -12.30 10.47 8.71
C ARG A 121 -13.02 11.84 8.82
N ASN A 122 -12.49 12.97 8.39
CA ASN A 122 -13.14 14.28 8.48
C ASN A 122 -13.76 14.71 7.15
N LEU A 123 -14.76 13.95 6.72
CA LEU A 123 -15.50 14.13 5.46
C LEU A 123 -16.59 15.22 5.52
N LEU A 124 -16.76 15.89 6.65
CA LEU A 124 -17.89 16.80 6.90
C LEU A 124 -17.67 18.22 6.36
N SER A 125 -16.43 18.63 6.04
CA SER A 125 -16.11 20.02 5.68
C SER A 125 -16.08 20.32 4.16
N ARG A 126 -16.21 19.32 3.28
CA ARG A 126 -16.10 19.49 1.82
C ARG A 126 -17.41 19.33 1.05
N PRO A 127 -17.56 19.91 -0.16
CA PRO A 127 -18.76 19.81 -0.97
C PRO A 127 -19.08 18.36 -1.37
N ALA A 128 -20.36 18.02 -1.51
CA ALA A 128 -20.83 16.64 -1.72
C ALA A 128 -20.29 15.97 -3.00
N SER A 129 -19.89 16.74 -4.01
CA SER A 129 -19.29 16.25 -5.25
C SER A 129 -17.91 15.60 -5.04
N GLU A 130 -17.11 16.08 -4.08
CA GLU A 130 -15.78 15.54 -3.76
C GLU A 130 -15.83 14.33 -2.80
N ARG A 131 -16.95 14.14 -2.09
CA ARG A 131 -17.15 13.05 -1.12
C ARG A 131 -17.32 11.68 -1.79
N ARG A 132 -17.82 11.62 -3.03
CA ARG A 132 -18.12 10.36 -3.73
C ARG A 132 -16.86 9.62 -4.22
N VAL A 133 -15.77 10.33 -4.54
CA VAL A 133 -14.54 9.71 -5.06
C VAL A 133 -13.62 9.20 -3.94
N SER A 134 -13.74 9.78 -2.74
CA SER A 134 -12.78 9.62 -1.64
C SER A 134 -13.20 8.63 -0.54
N LEU A 135 -14.50 8.32 -0.38
CA LEU A 135 -15.01 7.33 0.57
C LEU A 135 -15.11 5.91 0.00
N LEU A 136 -15.59 5.78 -1.24
CA LEU A 136 -15.87 4.47 -1.86
C LEU A 136 -14.59 3.68 -2.17
N ARG A 137 -13.48 4.37 -2.50
CA ARG A 137 -12.21 3.69 -2.82
C ARG A 137 -11.40 3.26 -1.60
N PHE A 138 -11.62 3.83 -0.41
CA PHE A 138 -10.76 3.56 0.74
C PHE A 138 -11.06 2.24 1.45
N GLN A 139 -12.34 1.88 1.58
CA GLN A 139 -12.75 0.58 2.15
C GLN A 139 -12.46 -0.61 1.22
N GLU A 140 -12.30 -0.36 -0.09
CA GLU A 140 -11.93 -1.41 -1.06
C GLU A 140 -10.41 -1.58 -1.21
N ILE A 141 -9.61 -0.62 -0.74
CA ILE A 141 -8.15 -0.59 -0.87
C ILE A 141 -7.44 -0.99 0.44
N ILE A 142 -8.02 -0.70 1.61
CA ILE A 142 -7.52 -1.17 2.90
C ILE A 142 -7.85 -2.62 3.14
#